data_AF-A0A433GUT1-F1
#
_entry.id   AF-A0A433GUT1-F1
#
_cell.length_a   1.000
_cell.length_b   1.000
_cell.length_c   1.000
_cell.angle_alpha   90.00
_cell.angle_beta   90.00
_cell.angle_gamma   90.00
#
_symmetry.space_group_name_H-M   'P 1'
#
loop_
_entity.id
_entity.type
_entity.pdbx_description
1 polymer ?
#
loop_
_entity_poly.entity_id
_entity_poly.type
_entity_poly.pdbx_seq_one_letter_code
_entity_poly.pdbx_strand_id
1 'polypeptide(L)'
;MSEHGDAADDFFNESTNVAMMQAQRIVETMSRRIEQARRDREQQANEATRGTEQQIHERRDAARDRYTKVHQSQWWESTPAPEMGRTFEEALAWRDQDPKARVACERIDSELQTRYGVSLADMERRLDQMRADRDREDFQRDQDQERGNQYDSDSREKESEANTSENDADASTRATEAKADRDQAETAWDSAEAHEQRASFYDQHFDAETAESAKLADQAQAHPAREATKDAPSPKSKSSRGQAQSRSRVNRQEIER
;
A
#
# COMPACT_ATOMS: atom_id res chain seq x y z
N MET A 1 -48.12 23.52 51.69
CA MET A 1 -46.69 23.31 51.40
C MET A 1 -46.31 21.95 51.96
N SER A 2 -46.17 20.96 51.08
CA SER A 2 -45.61 19.64 51.40
C SER A 2 -44.78 19.22 50.20
N GLU A 3 -43.54 19.71 50.15
CA GLU A 3 -42.47 19.27 49.26
C GLU A 3 -41.90 17.96 49.82
N HIS A 4 -42.51 16.82 49.53
CA HIS A 4 -41.95 15.49 49.81
C HIS A 4 -42.40 14.51 48.72
N GLY A 5 -41.94 14.76 47.49
CA GLY A 5 -42.15 13.87 46.34
C GLY A 5 -40.95 13.72 45.40
N ASP A 6 -39.88 14.49 45.59
CA ASP A 6 -38.86 14.68 44.53
C ASP A 6 -37.50 14.02 44.80
N ALA A 7 -37.28 13.42 45.98
CA ALA A 7 -35.98 12.81 46.33
C ALA A 7 -35.91 11.29 46.09
N ALA A 8 -37.06 10.63 45.87
CA ALA A 8 -37.12 9.18 45.61
C ALA A 8 -37.12 8.84 44.10
N ASP A 9 -37.51 9.80 43.26
CA ASP A 9 -37.53 9.64 41.80
C ASP A 9 -36.12 9.89 41.19
N ASP A 10 -35.34 10.79 41.80
CA ASP A 10 -33.98 11.12 41.35
C ASP A 10 -32.93 10.03 41.66
N PHE A 11 -33.14 9.21 42.69
CA PHE A 11 -32.26 8.06 42.98
C PHE A 11 -32.53 6.87 42.04
N PHE A 12 -33.75 6.74 41.52
CA PHE A 12 -34.11 5.70 40.56
C PHE A 12 -33.56 6.02 39.15
N ASN A 13 -33.50 7.29 38.75
CA ASN A 13 -32.92 7.70 37.47
C ASN A 13 -31.38 7.59 37.41
N GLU A 14 -30.67 7.83 38.51
CA GLU A 14 -29.20 7.71 38.57
C GLU A 14 -28.72 6.26 38.38
N SER A 15 -29.44 5.29 38.97
CA SER A 15 -29.14 3.86 38.81
C SER A 15 -29.39 3.35 37.37
N THR A 16 -30.31 3.99 36.65
CA THR A 16 -30.68 3.61 35.28
C THR A 16 -29.59 4.03 34.29
N ASN A 17 -28.98 5.20 34.46
CA ASN A 17 -27.87 5.66 33.62
C ASN A 17 -26.58 4.84 33.82
N VAL A 18 -26.28 4.41 35.05
CA VAL A 18 -25.10 3.57 35.35
C VAL A 18 -25.29 2.13 34.84
N ALA A 19 -26.51 1.59 34.94
CA ALA A 19 -26.84 0.28 34.35
C ALA A 19 -26.78 0.32 32.81
N MET A 20 -27.24 1.41 32.20
CA MET A 20 -27.19 1.62 30.74
C MET A 20 -25.76 1.78 30.22
N MET A 21 -24.88 2.49 30.94
CA MET A 21 -23.44 2.56 30.63
C MET A 21 -22.73 1.21 30.74
N GLN A 22 -23.14 0.35 31.70
CA GLN A 22 -22.58 -0.99 31.83
C GLN A 22 -23.09 -1.94 30.73
N ALA A 23 -24.37 -1.84 30.35
CA ALA A 23 -24.93 -2.56 29.20
C ALA A 23 -24.26 -2.15 27.88
N GLN A 24 -24.01 -0.85 27.69
CA GLN A 24 -23.25 -0.34 26.53
C GLN A 24 -21.83 -0.92 26.47
N ARG A 25 -21.14 -1.07 27.61
CA ARG A 25 -19.83 -1.73 27.68
C ARG A 25 -19.89 -3.22 27.34
N ILE A 26 -20.94 -3.93 27.75
CA ILE A 26 -21.17 -5.34 27.39
C ILE A 26 -21.37 -5.47 25.87
N VAL A 27 -22.19 -4.59 25.28
CA VAL A 27 -22.42 -4.53 23.82
C VAL A 27 -21.12 -4.22 23.07
N GLU A 28 -20.36 -3.20 23.49
CA GLU A 28 -19.10 -2.81 22.84
C GLU A 28 -18.02 -3.91 22.94
N THR A 29 -17.96 -4.60 24.08
CA THR A 29 -17.01 -5.71 24.29
C THR A 29 -17.39 -6.94 23.45
N MET A 30 -18.68 -7.26 23.32
CA MET A 30 -19.16 -8.27 22.37
C MET A 30 -18.85 -7.88 20.93
N SER A 31 -19.01 -6.60 20.59
CA SER A 31 -18.83 -6.12 19.21
C SER A 31 -17.42 -6.34 18.68
N ARG A 32 -16.41 -6.10 19.52
CA ARG A 32 -15.01 -6.34 19.13
C ARG A 32 -14.70 -7.82 18.97
N ARG A 33 -15.40 -8.71 19.69
CA ARG A 33 -15.07 -10.15 19.76
C ARG A 33 -15.86 -11.01 18.78
N ILE A 34 -17.14 -10.71 18.55
CA ILE A 34 -17.96 -11.33 17.51
C ILE A 34 -17.30 -11.13 16.14
N GLU A 35 -16.71 -9.96 15.92
CA GLU A 35 -15.96 -9.64 14.70
C GLU A 35 -14.67 -10.46 14.55
N GLN A 36 -13.90 -10.64 15.63
CA GLN A 36 -12.70 -11.49 15.61
C GLN A 36 -13.06 -12.96 15.35
N ALA A 37 -14.07 -13.48 16.05
CA ALA A 37 -14.56 -14.84 15.86
C ALA A 37 -15.13 -15.08 14.45
N ARG A 38 -15.63 -14.03 13.78
CA ARG A 38 -16.08 -14.10 12.38
C ARG A 38 -14.93 -14.11 11.40
N ARG A 39 -13.90 -13.28 11.58
CA ARG A 39 -12.69 -13.30 10.73
C ARG A 39 -12.00 -14.66 10.78
N ASP A 40 -11.93 -15.28 11.95
CA ASP A 40 -11.42 -16.65 12.11
C ASP A 40 -12.29 -17.68 11.35
N ARG A 41 -13.61 -17.45 11.28
CA ARG A 41 -14.54 -18.31 10.49
C ARG A 41 -14.44 -18.09 9.00
N GLU A 42 -14.28 -16.86 8.53
CA GLU A 42 -14.12 -16.54 7.10
C GLU A 42 -12.78 -17.10 6.59
N GLN A 43 -11.74 -17.05 7.41
CA GLN A 43 -10.47 -17.73 7.16
C GLN A 43 -10.64 -19.26 7.15
N GLN A 44 -11.33 -19.84 8.14
CA GLN A 44 -11.58 -21.29 8.20
C GLN A 44 -12.52 -21.81 7.09
N ALA A 45 -13.50 -21.02 6.64
CA ALA A 45 -14.44 -21.38 5.58
C ALA A 45 -13.75 -21.47 4.21
N ASN A 46 -12.74 -20.63 3.98
CA ASN A 46 -11.90 -20.71 2.79
C ASN A 46 -10.91 -21.89 2.84
N GLU A 47 -10.63 -22.45 4.01
CA GLU A 47 -9.68 -23.56 4.22
C GLU A 47 -10.34 -24.96 4.29
N ALA A 48 -11.66 -25.05 4.52
CA ALA A 48 -12.34 -26.32 4.81
C ALA A 48 -12.74 -27.12 3.54
N THR A 49 -11.76 -27.65 2.82
CA THR A 49 -12.01 -28.78 1.89
C THR A 49 -11.80 -30.11 2.62
N ARG A 50 -12.91 -30.72 3.07
CA ARG A 50 -13.10 -32.10 3.59
C ARG A 50 -12.38 -32.48 4.90
N GLY A 51 -13.18 -32.50 5.98
CA GLY A 51 -12.89 -33.14 7.26
C GLY A 51 -14.12 -33.20 8.19
N THR A 52 -14.70 -34.41 8.29
CA THR A 52 -15.54 -35.02 9.36
C THR A 52 -16.71 -34.28 10.02
N GLU A 53 -17.93 -34.75 9.75
CA GLU A 53 -19.14 -34.53 10.58
C GLU A 53 -18.88 -34.79 12.08
N GLN A 54 -17.98 -35.72 12.41
CA GLN A 54 -17.52 -35.99 13.78
C GLN A 54 -16.86 -34.77 14.44
N GLN A 55 -16.03 -34.00 13.72
CA GLN A 55 -15.43 -32.78 14.26
C GLN A 55 -16.49 -31.70 14.52
N ILE A 56 -17.52 -31.61 13.67
CA ILE A 56 -18.65 -30.70 13.88
C ILE A 56 -19.43 -31.13 15.14
N HIS A 57 -19.67 -32.43 15.33
CA HIS A 57 -20.32 -32.94 16.53
C HIS A 57 -19.52 -32.69 17.80
N GLU A 58 -18.21 -32.96 17.81
CA GLU A 58 -17.32 -32.69 18.94
C GLU A 58 -17.27 -31.20 19.26
N ARG A 59 -17.16 -30.34 18.24
CA ARG A 59 -17.17 -28.88 18.40
C ARG A 59 -18.52 -28.39 18.94
N ARG A 60 -19.64 -28.97 18.52
CA ARG A 60 -20.98 -28.67 19.03
C ARG A 60 -21.11 -29.07 20.50
N ASP A 61 -20.68 -30.28 20.85
CA ASP A 61 -20.84 -30.79 22.22
C ASP A 61 -19.96 -30.00 23.20
N ALA A 62 -18.73 -29.61 22.81
CA ALA A 62 -17.89 -28.70 23.58
C ALA A 62 -18.48 -27.28 23.72
N ALA A 63 -19.14 -26.77 22.67
CA ALA A 63 -19.83 -25.48 22.73
C ALA A 63 -21.07 -25.53 23.64
N ARG A 64 -21.77 -26.67 23.66
CA ARG A 64 -22.96 -26.89 24.47
C ARG A 64 -22.71 -26.74 25.96
N ASP A 65 -21.60 -27.26 26.45
CA ASP A 65 -21.24 -27.12 27.87
C ASP A 65 -21.02 -25.66 28.29
N ARG A 66 -20.68 -24.79 27.34
CA ARG A 66 -20.41 -23.37 27.61
C ARG A 66 -21.71 -22.57 27.67
N TYR A 67 -22.56 -22.65 26.66
CA TYR A 67 -23.83 -21.91 26.66
C TYR A 67 -24.88 -22.51 27.58
N THR A 68 -24.77 -23.78 28.03
CA THR A 68 -25.72 -24.34 29.02
C THR A 68 -25.64 -23.62 30.37
N LYS A 69 -24.50 -22.99 30.69
CA LYS A 69 -24.30 -22.24 31.95
C LYS A 69 -25.24 -21.05 32.09
N VAL A 70 -25.75 -20.50 30.98
CA VAL A 70 -26.69 -19.35 31.01
C VAL A 70 -28.03 -19.67 31.68
N HIS A 71 -28.35 -20.96 31.86
CA HIS A 71 -29.53 -21.36 32.61
C HIS A 71 -29.34 -21.24 34.13
N GLN A 72 -28.11 -21.09 34.62
CA GLN A 72 -27.81 -20.98 36.04
C GLN A 72 -27.81 -19.52 36.48
N SER A 73 -28.67 -19.14 37.43
CA SER A 73 -28.75 -17.74 37.90
C SER A 73 -27.44 -17.23 38.49
N GLN A 74 -26.71 -18.08 39.23
CA GLN A 74 -25.39 -17.76 39.80
C GLN A 74 -24.34 -17.36 38.76
N TRP A 75 -24.47 -17.86 37.53
CA TRP A 75 -23.54 -17.53 36.44
C TRP A 75 -23.70 -16.05 36.06
N TRP A 76 -24.93 -15.55 35.97
CA TRP A 76 -25.20 -14.15 35.65
C TRP A 76 -24.74 -13.17 36.73
N GLU A 77 -24.58 -13.61 37.97
CA GLU A 77 -24.15 -12.78 39.10
C GLU A 77 -22.63 -12.74 39.25
N SER A 78 -21.93 -13.80 38.83
CA SER A 78 -20.49 -13.98 39.07
C SER A 78 -19.62 -13.85 37.81
N THR A 79 -20.21 -13.90 36.62
CA THR A 79 -19.45 -13.95 35.38
C THR A 79 -19.06 -12.55 34.90
N PRO A 80 -17.80 -12.30 34.55
CA PRO A 80 -17.40 -11.01 34.02
C PRO A 80 -17.91 -10.81 32.58
N ALA A 81 -18.19 -9.56 32.19
CA ALA A 81 -18.71 -9.19 30.87
C ALA A 81 -17.99 -9.84 29.66
N PRO A 82 -16.64 -9.97 29.64
CA PRO A 82 -15.96 -10.60 28.51
C PRO A 82 -16.25 -12.11 28.36
N GLU A 83 -16.56 -12.81 29.45
CA GLU A 83 -16.91 -14.23 29.43
C GLU A 83 -18.40 -14.44 29.10
N MET A 84 -19.27 -13.55 29.59
CA MET A 84 -20.67 -13.49 29.14
C MET A 84 -20.74 -13.30 27.63
N GLY A 85 -19.93 -12.38 27.11
CA GLY A 85 -19.72 -12.15 25.68
C GLY A 85 -19.53 -13.46 24.92
N ARG A 86 -18.41 -14.14 25.17
CA ARG A 86 -18.04 -15.41 24.48
C ARG A 86 -19.17 -16.45 24.51
N THR A 87 -19.86 -16.55 25.63
CA THR A 87 -20.95 -17.51 25.81
C THR A 87 -22.14 -17.18 24.90
N PHE A 88 -22.46 -15.90 24.72
CA PHE A 88 -23.52 -15.48 23.80
C PHE A 88 -23.09 -15.66 22.34
N GLU A 89 -21.83 -15.38 22.01
CA GLU A 89 -21.31 -15.59 20.65
C GLU A 89 -21.41 -17.06 20.23
N GLU A 90 -21.10 -17.97 21.16
CA GLU A 90 -21.23 -19.41 20.93
C GLU A 90 -22.70 -19.81 20.81
N ALA A 91 -23.59 -19.34 21.69
CA ALA A 91 -25.02 -19.62 21.59
C ALA A 91 -25.60 -19.14 20.24
N LEU A 92 -25.28 -17.91 19.83
CA LEU A 92 -25.71 -17.33 18.55
C LEU A 92 -25.17 -18.11 17.35
N ALA A 93 -23.89 -18.52 17.39
CA ALA A 93 -23.27 -19.26 16.29
C ALA A 93 -23.89 -20.63 16.05
N TRP A 94 -24.41 -21.27 17.10
CA TRP A 94 -25.03 -22.59 17.03
C TRP A 94 -26.55 -22.55 17.02
N ARG A 95 -27.18 -21.36 17.10
CA ARG A 95 -28.63 -21.16 17.23
C ARG A 95 -29.44 -21.95 16.20
N ASP A 96 -28.99 -21.95 14.94
CA ASP A 96 -29.72 -22.57 13.83
C ASP A 96 -29.48 -24.09 13.73
N GLN A 97 -28.45 -24.60 14.40
CA GLN A 97 -27.96 -25.98 14.27
C GLN A 97 -28.16 -26.82 15.54
N ASP A 98 -28.32 -26.18 16.71
CA ASP A 98 -28.53 -26.84 17.99
C ASP A 98 -29.76 -26.27 18.72
N PRO A 99 -30.80 -27.08 18.96
CA PRO A 99 -31.98 -26.65 19.72
C PRO A 99 -31.64 -26.13 21.12
N LYS A 100 -30.58 -26.63 21.78
CA LYS A 100 -30.17 -26.13 23.10
C LYS A 100 -29.52 -24.75 23.00
N ALA A 101 -28.81 -24.46 21.92
CA ALA A 101 -28.28 -23.12 21.68
C ALA A 101 -29.42 -22.12 21.47
N ARG A 102 -30.47 -22.50 20.75
CA ARG A 102 -31.67 -21.67 20.61
C ARG A 102 -32.35 -21.37 21.94
N VAL A 103 -32.56 -22.38 22.78
CA VAL A 103 -33.11 -22.22 24.14
C VAL A 103 -32.20 -21.36 25.02
N ALA A 104 -30.89 -21.49 24.87
CA ALA A 104 -29.93 -20.61 25.54
C ALA A 104 -30.07 -19.15 25.06
N CYS A 105 -30.23 -18.90 23.75
CA CYS A 105 -30.50 -17.57 23.21
C CYS A 105 -31.79 -16.95 23.77
N GLU A 106 -32.87 -17.71 23.88
CA GLU A 106 -34.14 -17.25 24.49
C GLU A 106 -33.96 -16.88 25.96
N ARG A 107 -33.17 -17.69 26.70
CA ARG A 107 -32.83 -17.40 28.10
C ARG A 107 -31.99 -16.14 28.23
N ILE A 108 -30.99 -16.00 27.34
CA ILE A 108 -30.12 -14.83 27.26
C ILE A 108 -30.96 -13.57 27.01
N ASP A 109 -31.85 -13.62 26.02
CA ASP A 109 -32.75 -12.50 25.69
C ASP A 109 -33.62 -12.10 26.89
N SER A 110 -34.22 -13.07 27.57
CA SER A 110 -35.03 -12.83 28.77
C SER A 110 -34.24 -12.17 29.90
N GLU A 111 -33.04 -12.67 30.19
CA GLU A 111 -32.17 -12.13 31.25
C GLU A 111 -31.62 -10.74 30.88
N LEU A 112 -31.30 -10.51 29.60
CA LEU A 112 -30.88 -9.21 29.11
C LEU A 112 -31.97 -8.16 29.25
N GLN A 113 -33.19 -8.52 28.85
CA GLN A 113 -34.35 -7.66 28.98
C GLN A 113 -34.65 -7.35 30.46
N THR A 114 -34.58 -8.37 31.32
CA THR A 114 -34.90 -8.23 32.75
C THR A 114 -33.85 -7.42 33.52
N ARG A 115 -32.56 -7.66 33.27
CA ARG A 115 -31.46 -7.04 34.05
C ARG A 115 -30.98 -5.72 33.47
N TYR A 116 -31.05 -5.57 32.14
CA TYR A 116 -30.42 -4.45 31.43
C TYR A 116 -31.38 -3.68 30.53
N GLY A 117 -32.63 -4.15 30.36
CA GLY A 117 -33.63 -3.48 29.52
C GLY A 117 -33.31 -3.49 28.03
N VAL A 118 -32.43 -4.39 27.58
CA VAL A 118 -31.98 -4.51 26.18
C VAL A 118 -32.33 -5.89 25.67
N SER A 119 -32.87 -5.99 24.45
CA SER A 119 -33.10 -7.28 23.79
C SER A 119 -31.86 -7.78 23.06
N LEU A 120 -31.74 -9.10 22.92
CA LEU A 120 -30.72 -9.75 22.11
C LEU A 120 -30.81 -9.30 20.63
N ALA A 121 -32.04 -9.08 20.13
CA ALA A 121 -32.28 -8.61 18.77
C ALA A 121 -31.80 -7.16 18.54
N ASP A 122 -31.91 -6.29 19.54
CA ASP A 122 -31.37 -4.92 19.45
C ASP A 122 -29.85 -4.91 19.46
N MET A 123 -29.23 -5.83 20.21
CA MET A 123 -27.78 -6.03 20.16
C MET A 123 -27.31 -6.56 18.81
N GLU A 124 -27.96 -7.58 18.25
CA GLU A 124 -27.66 -8.09 16.90
C GLU A 124 -27.75 -6.97 15.85
N ARG A 125 -28.82 -6.16 15.90
CA ARG A 125 -29.00 -5.03 14.99
C ARG A 125 -27.88 -3.99 15.10
N ARG A 126 -27.45 -3.68 16.32
CA ARG A 126 -26.37 -2.71 16.56
C ARG A 126 -25.03 -3.24 16.06
N LEU A 127 -24.78 -4.54 16.21
CA LEU A 127 -23.59 -5.21 15.67
C LEU A 127 -23.56 -5.13 14.14
N ASP A 128 -24.68 -5.39 13.48
CA ASP A 128 -24.79 -5.28 12.02
C ASP A 128 -24.60 -3.84 11.53
N GLN A 129 -25.08 -2.85 12.28
CA GLN A 129 -24.83 -1.44 11.96
C GLN A 129 -23.34 -1.08 12.03
N MET A 130 -22.65 -1.46 13.12
CA MET A 130 -21.20 -1.20 13.25
C MET A 130 -20.38 -1.89 12.16
N ARG A 131 -20.82 -3.07 11.69
CA ARG A 131 -20.21 -3.74 10.54
C ARG A 131 -20.41 -2.94 9.26
N ALA A 132 -21.66 -2.57 8.97
CA ALA A 132 -21.97 -1.78 7.79
C ALA A 132 -21.21 -0.44 7.77
N ASP A 133 -21.02 0.20 8.93
CA ASP A 133 -20.25 1.44 9.03
C ASP A 133 -18.76 1.19 8.77
N ARG A 134 -18.17 0.12 9.33
CA ARG A 134 -16.79 -0.24 9.02
C ARG A 134 -16.58 -0.59 7.55
N ASP A 135 -17.47 -1.38 6.97
CA ASP A 135 -17.36 -1.77 5.55
C ASP A 135 -17.42 -0.52 4.64
N ARG A 136 -18.22 0.49 5.01
CA ARG A 136 -18.23 1.80 4.34
C ARG A 136 -16.93 2.57 4.53
N GLU A 137 -16.37 2.58 5.73
CA GLU A 137 -15.07 3.23 6.03
C GLU A 137 -13.93 2.58 5.24
N ASP A 138 -13.86 1.25 5.22
CA ASP A 138 -12.86 0.50 4.46
C ASP A 138 -13.00 0.76 2.95
N PHE A 139 -14.23 0.75 2.43
CA PHE A 139 -14.50 1.10 1.03
C PHE A 139 -14.09 2.54 0.69
N GLN A 140 -14.35 3.51 1.57
CA GLN A 140 -13.90 4.89 1.39
C GLN A 140 -12.38 4.99 1.41
N ARG A 141 -11.73 4.26 2.30
CA ARG A 141 -10.27 4.24 2.41
C ARG A 141 -9.61 3.68 1.16
N ASP A 142 -10.16 2.60 0.61
CA ASP A 142 -9.69 2.01 -0.63
C ASP A 142 -9.85 2.99 -1.79
N GLN A 143 -11.01 3.65 -1.90
CA GLN A 143 -11.24 4.68 -2.92
C GLN A 143 -10.29 5.88 -2.79
N ASP A 144 -10.02 6.34 -1.57
CA ASP A 144 -9.07 7.44 -1.32
C ASP A 144 -7.63 7.02 -1.66
N GLN A 145 -7.27 5.77 -1.38
CA GLN A 145 -5.97 5.22 -1.74
C GLN A 145 -5.81 5.09 -3.26
N GLU A 146 -6.83 4.62 -3.97
CA GLU A 146 -6.85 4.56 -5.42
C GLU A 146 -6.71 5.96 -6.04
N ARG A 147 -7.46 6.94 -5.53
CA ARG A 147 -7.37 8.34 -5.97
C ARG A 147 -5.97 8.92 -5.71
N GLY A 148 -5.37 8.61 -4.56
CA GLY A 148 -4.00 9.01 -4.22
C GLY A 148 -2.96 8.40 -5.16
N ASN A 149 -3.08 7.10 -5.46
CA ASN A 149 -2.20 6.40 -6.39
C ASN A 149 -2.32 6.95 -7.81
N GLN A 150 -3.54 7.29 -8.24
CA GLN A 150 -3.75 7.92 -9.54
C GLN A 150 -3.07 9.29 -9.61
N TYR A 151 -3.20 10.11 -8.58
CA TYR A 151 -2.53 11.41 -8.50
C TYR A 151 -0.99 11.29 -8.52
N ASP A 152 -0.42 10.31 -7.81
CA ASP A 152 1.03 10.02 -7.84
C ASP A 152 1.49 9.55 -9.23
N SER A 153 0.68 8.72 -9.91
CA SER A 153 0.93 8.27 -11.28
C SER A 153 0.95 9.44 -12.26
N ASP A 154 -0.10 10.28 -12.25
CA ASP A 154 -0.21 11.45 -13.13
C ASP A 154 0.94 12.45 -12.88
N SER A 155 1.37 12.60 -11.63
CA SER A 155 2.48 13.48 -11.27
C SER A 155 3.81 12.95 -11.82
N ARG A 156 4.08 11.65 -11.70
CA ARG A 156 5.27 11.01 -12.26
C ARG A 156 5.30 11.06 -13.79
N GLU A 157 4.15 10.89 -14.45
CA GLU A 157 4.06 11.02 -15.90
C GLU A 157 4.42 12.44 -16.35
N LYS A 158 3.86 13.47 -15.69
CA LYS A 158 4.20 14.87 -15.99
C LYS A 158 5.68 15.20 -15.75
N GLU A 159 6.28 14.69 -14.68
CA GLU A 159 7.71 14.87 -14.43
C GLU A 159 8.57 14.16 -15.49
N SER A 160 8.16 12.97 -15.95
CA SER A 160 8.82 12.24 -17.03
C SER A 160 8.73 13.00 -18.36
N GLU A 161 7.56 13.55 -18.69
CA GLU A 161 7.34 14.36 -19.88
C GLU A 161 8.18 15.65 -19.84
N ALA A 162 8.22 16.34 -18.70
CA ALA A 162 9.04 17.53 -18.51
C ALA A 162 10.54 17.23 -18.68
N ASN A 163 11.04 16.17 -18.03
CA ASN A 163 12.44 15.75 -18.17
C ASN A 163 12.79 15.35 -19.62
N THR A 164 11.86 14.72 -20.34
CA THR A 164 12.07 14.38 -21.75
C THR A 164 12.18 15.65 -22.59
N SER A 165 11.26 16.61 -22.40
CA SER A 165 11.29 17.88 -23.11
C SER A 165 12.56 18.69 -22.83
N GLU A 166 13.04 18.71 -21.59
CA GLU A 166 14.29 19.39 -21.22
C GLU A 166 15.51 18.73 -21.87
N ASN A 167 15.57 17.39 -21.87
CA ASN A 167 16.65 16.65 -22.53
C ASN A 167 16.66 16.87 -24.04
N ASP A 168 15.48 16.91 -24.68
CA ASP A 168 15.37 17.17 -26.12
C ASP A 168 15.81 18.60 -26.48
N ALA A 169 15.45 19.59 -25.64
CA ALA A 169 15.89 20.97 -25.80
C ALA A 169 17.41 21.13 -25.62
N ASP A 170 17.99 20.48 -24.60
CA ASP A 170 19.43 20.45 -24.35
C ASP A 170 20.19 19.73 -25.48
N ALA A 171 19.67 18.60 -25.97
CA ALA A 171 20.23 17.88 -27.11
C ALA A 171 20.21 18.73 -28.40
N SER A 172 19.10 19.43 -28.66
CA SER A 172 18.99 20.36 -29.78
C SER A 172 20.01 21.50 -29.66
N THR A 173 20.16 22.08 -28.47
CA THR A 173 21.12 23.17 -28.21
C THR A 173 22.55 22.70 -28.44
N ARG A 174 22.95 21.57 -27.84
CA ARG A 174 24.28 20.97 -28.07
C ARG A 174 24.55 20.64 -29.53
N ALA A 175 23.53 20.18 -30.27
CA ALA A 175 23.68 19.92 -31.70
C ALA A 175 23.93 21.20 -32.51
N THR A 176 23.28 22.32 -32.13
CA THR A 176 23.52 23.62 -32.76
C THR A 176 24.89 24.19 -32.42
N GLU A 177 25.32 24.13 -31.17
CA GLU A 177 26.64 24.56 -30.71
C GLU A 177 27.74 23.73 -31.37
N ALA A 178 27.61 22.40 -31.37
CA ALA A 178 28.57 21.52 -32.03
C ALA A 178 28.66 21.74 -33.55
N LYS A 179 27.61 22.26 -34.19
CA LYS A 179 27.67 22.66 -35.59
C LYS A 179 28.42 23.98 -35.75
N ALA A 180 28.13 24.98 -34.91
CA ALA A 180 28.82 26.27 -34.93
C ALA A 180 30.33 26.10 -34.67
N ASP A 181 30.71 25.27 -33.71
CA ASP A 181 32.10 24.96 -33.40
C ASP A 181 32.82 24.28 -34.58
N ARG A 182 32.12 23.41 -35.31
CA ARG A 182 32.67 22.79 -36.53
C ARG A 182 32.88 23.82 -37.63
N ASP A 183 31.89 24.67 -37.88
CA ASP A 183 31.98 25.69 -38.93
C ASP A 183 33.10 26.70 -38.61
N GLN A 184 33.28 27.05 -37.33
CA GLN A 184 34.39 27.88 -36.86
C GLN A 184 35.73 27.16 -36.97
N ALA A 185 35.81 25.88 -36.59
CA ALA A 185 37.03 25.09 -36.72
C ALA A 185 37.44 24.90 -38.18
N GLU A 186 36.49 24.73 -39.11
CA GLU A 186 36.77 24.71 -40.55
C GLU A 186 37.27 26.06 -41.07
N THR A 187 36.77 27.16 -40.52
CA THR A 187 37.23 28.50 -40.91
C THR A 187 38.61 28.83 -40.31
N ALA A 188 38.89 28.35 -39.10
CA ALA A 188 40.15 28.58 -38.40
C ALA A 188 41.27 27.63 -38.85
N TRP A 189 40.92 26.43 -39.35
CA TRP A 189 41.86 25.47 -39.89
C TRP A 189 42.19 25.81 -41.34
N ASP A 190 43.46 26.11 -41.61
CA ASP A 190 43.97 26.47 -42.93
C ASP A 190 43.23 27.67 -43.56
N SER A 191 43.26 28.81 -42.85
CA SER A 191 43.03 30.08 -43.54
C SER A 191 44.26 30.40 -44.40
N ALA A 192 44.03 30.79 -45.66
CA ALA A 192 45.10 31.16 -46.59
C ALA A 192 46.04 32.24 -45.99
N GLU A 193 45.48 33.13 -45.16
CA GLU A 193 46.20 34.16 -44.42
C GLU A 193 47.19 33.57 -43.39
N ALA A 194 46.84 32.48 -42.71
CA ALA A 194 47.73 31.82 -41.76
C ALA A 194 48.91 31.11 -42.47
N HIS A 195 48.70 30.56 -43.67
CA HIS A 195 49.78 30.01 -44.49
C HIS A 195 50.70 31.10 -45.04
N GLU A 196 50.16 32.24 -45.45
CA GLU A 196 50.95 33.37 -45.92
C GLU A 196 51.83 33.96 -44.81
N GLN A 197 51.30 34.07 -43.58
CA GLN A 197 52.06 34.51 -42.41
C GLN A 197 53.18 33.51 -42.05
N ARG A 198 52.90 32.20 -42.08
CA ARG A 198 53.93 31.17 -41.85
C ARG A 198 55.00 31.16 -42.95
N ALA A 199 54.60 31.27 -44.21
CA ALA A 199 55.51 31.38 -45.34
C ALA A 199 56.44 32.60 -45.20
N SER A 200 55.88 33.75 -44.79
CA SER A 200 56.64 34.97 -44.52
C SER A 200 57.61 34.81 -43.34
N PHE A 201 57.20 34.09 -42.29
CA PHE A 201 58.08 33.75 -41.17
C PHE A 201 59.26 32.90 -41.63
N TYR A 202 59.04 31.89 -42.48
CA TYR A 202 60.12 31.05 -42.99
C TYR A 202 61.15 31.84 -43.82
N ASP A 203 60.70 32.76 -44.67
CA ASP A 203 61.58 33.62 -45.47
C ASP A 203 62.44 34.57 -44.63
N GLN A 204 61.96 34.97 -43.45
CA GLN A 204 62.68 35.89 -42.57
C GLN A 204 63.68 35.20 -41.64
N HIS A 205 63.45 33.93 -41.31
CA HIS A 205 64.17 33.23 -40.24
C HIS A 205 65.09 32.10 -40.71
N PHE A 206 65.00 31.67 -41.98
CA PHE A 206 65.82 30.60 -42.54
C PHE A 206 66.50 31.02 -43.84
N ASP A 207 67.52 30.28 -44.27
CA ASP A 207 68.09 30.43 -45.60
C ASP A 207 67.09 29.97 -46.68
N ALA A 208 67.29 30.41 -47.93
CA ALA A 208 66.33 30.22 -49.01
C ALA A 208 65.96 28.75 -49.27
N GLU A 209 66.92 27.83 -49.20
CA GLU A 209 66.69 26.40 -49.45
C GLU A 209 65.92 25.75 -48.29
N THR A 210 66.26 26.10 -47.05
CA THR A 210 65.53 25.65 -45.86
C THR A 210 64.12 26.23 -45.79
N ALA A 211 63.94 27.50 -46.17
CA ALA A 211 62.63 28.17 -46.19
C ALA A 211 61.69 27.54 -47.24
N GLU A 212 62.18 27.24 -48.44
CA GLU A 212 61.40 26.54 -49.47
C GLU A 212 60.99 25.14 -49.02
N SER A 213 61.91 24.40 -48.39
CA SER A 213 61.63 23.07 -47.83
C SER A 213 60.58 23.12 -46.71
N ALA A 214 60.66 24.12 -45.84
CA ALA A 214 59.69 24.32 -44.75
C ALA A 214 58.29 24.68 -45.28
N LYS A 215 58.20 25.53 -46.32
CA LYS A 215 56.93 25.86 -47.00
C LYS A 215 56.28 24.64 -47.65
N LEU A 216 57.08 23.80 -48.33
CA LEU A 216 56.59 22.59 -48.97
C LEU A 216 56.09 21.56 -47.93
N ALA A 217 56.77 21.46 -46.79
CA ALA A 217 56.34 20.63 -45.67
C ALA A 217 55.05 21.14 -45.02
N ASP A 218 54.93 22.45 -44.77
CA ASP A 218 53.71 23.07 -44.22
C ASP A 218 52.49 22.81 -45.12
N GLN A 219 52.66 22.97 -46.43
CA GLN A 219 51.62 22.66 -47.42
C GLN A 219 51.24 21.17 -47.43
N ALA A 220 52.21 20.27 -47.28
CA ALA A 220 51.97 18.82 -47.24
C ALA A 220 51.29 18.33 -45.94
N GLN A 221 51.31 19.15 -44.87
CA GLN A 221 50.67 18.84 -43.59
C GLN A 221 49.31 19.54 -43.41
N ALA A 222 48.83 20.27 -44.41
CA ALA A 222 47.63 21.10 -44.37
C ALA A 222 46.30 20.34 -44.53
N HIS A 223 46.12 19.22 -43.80
CA HIS A 223 44.89 18.42 -43.87
C HIS A 223 43.93 18.77 -42.72
N PRO A 224 42.65 19.11 -42.99
CA PRO A 224 41.68 19.41 -41.94
C PRO A 224 41.41 18.20 -41.04
N ALA A 225 41.16 18.45 -39.76
CA ALA A 225 40.93 17.43 -38.74
C ALA A 225 39.81 16.41 -39.10
N ARG A 226 38.89 16.79 -39.99
CA ARG A 226 37.87 15.89 -40.56
C ARG A 226 38.44 14.79 -41.45
N GLU A 227 39.51 15.04 -42.19
CA GLU A 227 40.15 13.99 -43.01
C GLU A 227 40.82 12.92 -42.14
N ALA A 228 41.37 13.31 -40.98
CA ALA A 228 41.94 12.37 -40.02
C ALA A 228 40.91 11.44 -39.35
N THR A 229 39.61 11.77 -39.41
CA THR A 229 38.52 11.00 -38.76
C THR A 229 37.57 10.29 -39.73
N LYS A 230 37.68 10.54 -41.05
CA LYS A 230 36.87 9.87 -42.09
C LYS A 230 37.09 8.35 -42.13
N ASP A 231 38.30 7.89 -41.82
CA ASP A 231 38.65 6.46 -41.82
C ASP A 231 38.58 5.81 -40.42
N ALA A 232 38.17 6.57 -39.39
CA ALA A 232 38.04 6.03 -38.04
C ALA A 232 36.74 5.20 -37.94
N PRO A 233 36.82 3.91 -37.53
CA PRO A 233 35.62 3.09 -37.36
C PRO A 233 34.71 3.71 -36.30
N SER A 234 33.42 3.90 -36.62
CA SER A 234 32.46 4.49 -35.70
C SER A 234 32.38 3.70 -34.39
N PRO A 235 32.40 4.36 -33.20
CA PRO A 235 32.31 3.65 -31.94
C PRO A 235 30.96 2.93 -31.85
N LYS A 236 31.00 1.61 -31.72
CA LYS A 236 29.79 0.78 -31.56
C LYS A 236 29.03 1.25 -30.33
N SER A 237 27.78 1.69 -30.51
CA SER A 237 26.87 2.01 -29.41
C SER A 237 26.79 0.80 -28.47
N LYS A 238 27.17 0.98 -27.20
CA LYS A 238 26.95 -0.05 -26.18
C LYS A 238 25.44 -0.26 -26.07
N SER A 239 24.97 -1.39 -26.60
CA SER A 239 23.64 -1.91 -26.34
C SER A 239 23.35 -1.78 -24.85
N SER A 240 22.36 -0.96 -24.50
CA SER A 240 21.71 -0.97 -23.19
C SER A 240 21.32 -2.41 -22.89
N ARG A 241 22.13 -3.08 -22.07
CA ARG A 241 21.89 -4.46 -21.66
C ARG A 241 20.88 -4.38 -20.54
N GLY A 242 19.68 -4.87 -20.84
CA GLY A 242 18.49 -4.79 -20.04
C GLY A 242 18.73 -4.94 -18.54
N GLN A 243 18.13 -4.01 -17.81
CA GLN A 243 17.78 -4.11 -16.41
C GLN A 243 16.86 -5.32 -16.23
N ALA A 244 17.46 -6.50 -16.11
CA ALA A 244 16.75 -7.73 -15.82
C ALA A 244 16.31 -7.69 -14.35
N GLN A 245 15.01 -7.51 -14.20
CA GLN A 245 14.21 -7.68 -12.99
C GLN A 245 14.67 -8.89 -12.17
N SER A 246 15.20 -8.66 -10.98
CA SER A 246 15.31 -9.68 -9.93
C SER A 246 13.93 -9.91 -9.30
N ARG A 247 13.09 -10.67 -10.02
CA ARG A 247 11.91 -11.32 -9.43
C ARG A 247 12.35 -12.55 -8.62
N SER A 248 12.12 -12.44 -7.31
CA SER A 248 11.56 -13.47 -6.44
C SER A 248 11.69 -14.96 -6.85
N ARG A 249 12.48 -15.72 -6.10
CA ARG A 249 12.22 -17.12 -5.74
C ARG A 249 12.36 -17.20 -4.21
N VAL A 250 11.26 -17.18 -3.47
CA VAL A 250 10.50 -18.36 -3.02
C VAL A 250 11.44 -19.52 -2.64
N ASN A 251 11.84 -19.54 -1.37
CA ASN A 251 12.43 -20.71 -0.72
C ASN A 251 11.27 -21.55 -0.17
N ARG A 252 10.91 -22.61 -0.89
CA ARG A 252 10.04 -23.68 -0.38
C ARG A 252 10.44 -24.97 -1.08
N GLN A 253 11.26 -25.76 -0.40
CA GLN A 253 11.25 -27.22 -0.38
C GLN A 253 12.60 -27.70 0.17
N GLU A 254 12.59 -28.27 1.38
CA GLU A 254 13.17 -29.59 1.63
C GLU A 254 12.28 -30.28 2.67
N ILE A 255 11.41 -31.16 2.18
CA ILE A 255 10.84 -32.29 2.91
C ILE A 255 11.25 -33.52 2.09
N GLU A 256 11.57 -34.59 2.81
CA GLU A 256 11.79 -35.99 2.41
C GLU A 256 13.24 -36.41 2.13
N ARG A 257 13.86 -37.09 3.10
CA ARG A 257 13.70 -38.55 3.30
C ARG A 257 14.02 -38.97 4.73
#